data_AF-A0A8T2Y6W4-F1
#
_entry.id   AF-A0A8T2Y6W4-F1
#
_cell.length_a   1.000
_cell.length_b   1.000
_cell.length_c   1.000
_cell.angle_alpha   90.00
_cell.angle_beta   90.00
_cell.angle_gamma   90.00
#
_symmetry.space_group_name_H-M   'P 1'
#
loop_
_entity.id
_entity.type
_entity.pdbx_description
1 polymer ?
#
loop_
_entity_poly.entity_id
_entity_poly.type
_entity_poly.pdbx_seq_one_letter_code
_entity_poly.pdbx_strand_id
1 'polypeptide(L)'
;MGQTSSANQPVENIQERALKLLDQYRKKLTLYRTNTLLVPLGDDFCYISIDDAEAQFQSYRMLFDYINSNPSLNAGAQFGTLDGYFRTLRGKADRINYSLPVEVGSDQIGGFPSLSGDFFTYADRQQDYWSGYYISRPFFKAIDRVLEQTLRAVEIMMASWHTYCQRAQREKLATGFAYKMTTAMGNLVLFQHHDGVTGTAKDHVVWDYGTRMHNCLQGLQIFMSKAIEVLLVFKAINAREGTSQYVEFSNPLEQSREEIEMLIVNMPDVTILDSNWTCVRSQASSE
;
A
#
# COMPACT_ATOMS: atom_id res chain seq x y z
N MET A 1 -4.03 3.82 56.55
CA MET A 1 -4.14 2.36 56.43
C MET A 1 -5.04 2.06 55.24
N GLY A 2 -4.47 2.04 54.04
CA GLY A 2 -5.13 1.54 52.83
C GLY A 2 -4.34 0.31 52.43
N GLN A 3 -4.97 -0.86 52.49
CA GLN A 3 -4.34 -2.13 52.18
C GLN A 3 -3.89 -2.13 50.71
N THR A 4 -2.58 -2.23 50.51
CA THR A 4 -1.98 -2.74 49.29
C THR A 4 -2.42 -4.19 49.15
N SER A 5 -3.46 -4.45 48.36
CA SER A 5 -3.85 -5.83 48.06
C SER A 5 -2.76 -6.46 47.21
N SER A 6 -2.11 -7.47 47.77
CA SER A 6 -1.01 -8.21 47.20
C SER A 6 -1.37 -8.74 45.80
N ALA A 7 -0.50 -8.45 44.83
CA ALA A 7 -0.38 -9.24 43.62
C ALA A 7 0.09 -10.64 44.02
N ASN A 8 -0.84 -11.58 44.18
CA ASN A 8 -0.49 -12.99 44.30
C ASN A 8 -1.61 -13.90 43.76
N GLN A 9 -1.24 -14.63 42.71
CA GLN A 9 -1.82 -15.84 42.10
C GLN A 9 -2.88 -15.75 40.98
N PRO A 10 -2.53 -16.30 39.81
CA PRO A 10 -3.45 -17.08 38.97
C PRO A 10 -2.91 -18.50 38.71
N VAL A 11 -2.35 -19.17 39.72
CA VAL A 11 -1.84 -20.56 39.56
C VAL A 11 -2.98 -21.59 39.59
N GLU A 12 -4.09 -21.28 40.26
CA GLU A 12 -5.14 -22.26 40.57
C GLU A 12 -5.89 -22.81 39.34
N ASN A 13 -5.89 -22.08 38.21
CA ASN A 13 -6.58 -22.51 36.98
C ASN A 13 -5.64 -22.80 35.79
N ILE A 14 -4.31 -22.75 35.97
CA ILE A 14 -3.37 -22.78 34.84
C ILE A 14 -3.47 -24.08 34.04
N GLN A 15 -3.64 -25.21 34.74
CA GLN A 15 -3.83 -26.52 34.12
C GLN A 15 -5.10 -26.53 33.26
N GLU A 16 -6.23 -26.11 33.82
CA GLU A 16 -7.51 -26.08 33.10
C GLU A 16 -7.44 -25.19 31.86
N ARG A 17 -6.84 -23.99 32.00
CA ARG A 17 -6.68 -23.03 30.91
C ARG A 17 -5.73 -23.54 29.82
N ALA A 18 -4.61 -24.13 30.20
CA ALA A 18 -3.64 -24.71 29.27
C ALA A 18 -4.25 -25.88 28.49
N LEU A 19 -5.00 -26.76 29.15
CA LEU A 19 -5.70 -27.88 28.50
C LEU A 19 -6.77 -27.39 27.52
N LYS A 20 -7.56 -26.38 27.90
CA LYS A 20 -8.55 -25.74 27.00
C LYS A 20 -7.89 -25.09 25.78
N LEU A 21 -6.80 -24.35 25.98
CA LEU A 21 -6.06 -23.73 24.88
C LEU A 21 -5.47 -24.77 23.94
N LEU A 22 -4.83 -25.81 24.49
CA LEU A 22 -4.20 -26.87 23.71
C LEU A 22 -5.23 -27.69 22.93
N ASP A 23 -6.43 -27.90 23.46
CA ASP A 23 -7.56 -28.50 22.73
C ASP A 23 -7.91 -27.68 21.47
N GLN A 24 -8.02 -26.35 21.60
CA GLN A 24 -8.28 -25.48 20.44
C GLN A 24 -7.12 -25.51 19.44
N TYR A 25 -5.88 -25.53 19.90
CA TYR A 25 -4.72 -25.63 19.02
C TYR A 25 -4.67 -26.96 18.27
N ARG A 26 -4.98 -28.08 18.94
CA ARG A 26 -5.07 -29.39 18.30
C ARG A 26 -6.19 -29.44 17.25
N LYS A 27 -7.36 -28.86 17.54
CA LYS A 27 -8.45 -28.72 16.57
C LYS A 27 -8.04 -27.86 15.37
N LYS A 28 -7.32 -26.77 15.57
CA LYS A 28 -6.79 -25.96 14.46
C LYS A 28 -5.74 -26.72 13.65
N LEU A 29 -4.89 -27.51 14.32
CA LEU A 29 -3.83 -28.28 13.68
C LEU A 29 -4.36 -29.31 12.68
N THR A 30 -5.56 -29.88 12.89
CA THR A 30 -6.15 -30.83 11.95
C THR A 30 -6.50 -30.22 10.59
N LEU A 31 -6.53 -28.89 10.47
CA LEU A 31 -6.76 -28.16 9.22
C LEU A 31 -5.47 -27.99 8.41
N TYR A 32 -4.30 -28.36 8.95
CA TYR A 32 -3.00 -28.20 8.32
C TYR A 32 -2.26 -29.53 8.20
N ARG A 33 -1.29 -29.60 7.29
CA ARG A 33 -0.53 -30.83 6.98
C ARG A 33 0.55 -31.16 8.00
N THR A 34 1.08 -30.13 8.67
CA THR A 34 2.26 -30.26 9.52
C THR A 34 1.88 -30.22 11.00
N ASN A 35 2.77 -30.70 11.86
CA ASN A 35 2.67 -30.53 13.30
C ASN A 35 3.25 -29.19 13.81
N THR A 36 3.31 -28.15 12.95
CA THR A 36 3.68 -26.78 13.32
C THR A 36 2.46 -25.90 13.15
N LEU A 37 2.07 -25.17 14.20
CA LEU A 37 0.89 -24.32 14.18
C LEU A 37 1.28 -22.84 14.30
N LEU A 38 0.73 -22.00 13.40
CA LEU A 38 0.74 -20.56 13.57
C LEU A 38 -0.54 -20.11 14.30
N VAL A 39 -0.37 -19.39 15.40
CA VAL A 39 -1.48 -18.78 16.14
C VAL A 39 -1.21 -17.28 16.27
N PRO A 40 -1.82 -16.44 15.41
CA PRO A 40 -1.78 -15.00 15.59
C PRO A 40 -2.38 -14.63 16.95
N LEU A 41 -1.70 -13.73 17.66
CA LEU A 41 -2.15 -13.18 18.93
C LEU A 41 -2.11 -11.67 18.81
N GLY A 42 -3.29 -11.05 18.79
CA GLY A 42 -3.48 -9.65 18.53
C GLY A 42 -4.82 -9.41 17.84
N ASP A 43 -5.16 -8.13 17.71
CA ASP A 43 -6.36 -7.64 17.05
C ASP A 43 -6.12 -6.15 16.68
N ASP A 44 -7.13 -5.50 16.13
CA ASP A 44 -7.12 -4.07 15.80
C ASP A 44 -6.66 -3.24 17.00
N PHE A 45 -5.54 -2.52 16.82
CA PHE A 45 -4.98 -1.60 17.82
C PHE A 45 -4.70 -2.24 19.20
N CYS A 46 -4.39 -3.55 19.24
CA CYS A 46 -3.87 -4.19 20.46
C CYS A 46 -2.47 -3.71 20.84
N TYR A 47 -2.07 -3.93 22.10
CA TYR A 47 -0.72 -3.66 22.61
C TYR A 47 -0.30 -2.19 22.62
N ILE A 48 -1.28 -1.27 22.70
CA ILE A 48 -1.00 0.17 22.81
C ILE A 48 -0.33 0.49 24.15
N SER A 49 -0.79 -0.11 25.24
CA SER A 49 -0.23 0.12 26.57
C SER A 49 0.70 -1.02 26.99
N ILE A 50 1.71 -0.66 27.80
CA ILE A 50 2.61 -1.63 28.41
C ILE A 50 1.83 -2.61 29.29
N ASP A 51 0.81 -2.13 30.01
CA ASP A 51 0.01 -2.99 30.89
C ASP A 51 -0.79 -4.06 30.12
N ASP A 52 -1.37 -3.71 28.98
CA ASP A 52 -2.07 -4.68 28.09
C ASP A 52 -1.08 -5.71 27.52
N ALA A 53 0.04 -5.23 27.00
CA ALA A 53 1.08 -6.09 26.45
C ALA A 53 1.66 -7.05 27.52
N GLU A 54 1.94 -6.53 28.71
CA GLU A 54 2.51 -7.31 29.82
C GLU A 54 1.50 -8.32 30.37
N ALA A 55 0.23 -7.95 30.51
CA ALA A 55 -0.82 -8.87 30.95
C ALA A 55 -0.97 -10.05 29.98
N GLN A 56 -0.93 -9.80 28.67
CA GLN A 56 -0.95 -10.83 27.64
C GLN A 56 0.31 -11.69 27.68
N PHE A 57 1.48 -11.06 27.73
CA PHE A 57 2.75 -11.76 27.76
C PHE A 57 2.88 -12.70 28.97
N GLN A 58 2.57 -12.20 30.18
CA GLN A 58 2.68 -12.99 31.41
C GLN A 58 1.66 -14.15 31.42
N SER A 59 0.43 -13.92 30.98
CA SER A 59 -0.59 -14.97 30.90
C SER A 59 -0.17 -16.10 29.96
N TYR A 60 0.31 -15.76 28.76
CA TYR A 60 0.78 -16.76 27.79
C TYR A 60 2.07 -17.44 28.23
N ARG A 61 2.98 -16.71 28.89
CA ARG A 61 4.18 -17.30 29.47
C ARG A 61 3.83 -18.40 30.48
N MET A 62 2.92 -18.15 31.42
CA MET A 62 2.49 -19.15 32.38
C MET A 62 1.88 -20.39 31.70
N LEU A 63 1.09 -20.19 30.64
CA LEU A 63 0.48 -21.28 29.87
C LEU A 63 1.54 -22.10 29.13
N PHE A 64 2.51 -21.44 28.49
CA PHE A 64 3.62 -22.10 27.81
C PHE A 64 4.51 -22.87 28.79
N ASP A 65 4.83 -22.27 29.94
CA ASP A 65 5.62 -22.92 31.00
C ASP A 65 4.92 -24.20 31.48
N TYR A 66 3.59 -24.16 31.68
CA TYR A 66 2.81 -25.36 32.01
C TYR A 66 2.84 -26.39 30.88
N ILE A 67 2.55 -26.00 29.63
CA ILE A 67 2.52 -26.94 28.49
C ILE A 67 3.88 -27.62 28.30
N ASN A 68 4.96 -26.83 28.31
CA ASN A 68 6.32 -27.31 28.03
C ASN A 68 6.89 -28.15 29.18
N SER A 69 6.43 -27.96 30.42
CA SER A 69 6.86 -28.76 31.59
C SER A 69 6.08 -30.07 31.77
N ASN A 70 5.07 -30.35 30.93
CA ASN A 70 4.24 -31.55 31.00
C ASN A 70 4.42 -32.43 29.76
N PRO A 71 5.40 -33.35 29.72
CA PRO A 71 5.69 -34.21 28.56
C PRO A 71 4.49 -35.04 28.07
N SER A 72 3.55 -35.38 28.95
CA SER A 72 2.32 -36.12 28.60
C SER A 72 1.43 -35.37 27.60
N LEU A 73 1.60 -34.05 27.47
CA LEU A 73 0.84 -33.22 26.54
C LEU A 73 1.38 -33.27 25.10
N ASN A 74 2.58 -33.81 24.87
CA ASN A 74 3.21 -33.95 23.54
C ASN A 74 3.13 -32.65 22.70
N ALA A 75 3.35 -31.50 23.34
CA ALA A 75 3.23 -30.20 22.73
C ALA A 75 4.37 -29.29 23.20
N GLY A 76 4.82 -28.41 22.31
CA GLY A 76 5.71 -27.31 22.62
C GLY A 76 5.06 -26.00 22.17
N ALA A 77 5.07 -24.99 23.02
CA ALA A 77 4.51 -23.67 22.73
C ALA A 77 5.51 -22.58 23.10
N GLN A 78 5.61 -21.56 22.23
CA GLN A 78 6.51 -20.43 22.40
C GLN A 78 5.99 -19.22 21.61
N PHE A 79 6.41 -18.03 22.03
CA PHE A 79 6.28 -16.85 21.18
C PHE A 79 7.18 -17.02 19.94
N GLY A 80 6.72 -16.50 18.80
CA GLY A 80 7.43 -16.62 17.55
C GLY A 80 7.07 -15.50 16.58
N THR A 81 7.84 -15.42 15.49
CA THR A 81 7.59 -14.51 14.39
C THR A 81 7.05 -15.27 13.18
N LEU A 82 6.42 -14.55 12.25
CA LEU A 82 5.93 -15.13 11.00
C LEU A 82 7.06 -15.80 10.19
N ASP A 83 8.22 -15.16 10.15
CA ASP A 83 9.43 -15.72 9.53
C ASP A 83 9.92 -16.99 10.24
N GLY A 84 9.95 -16.99 11.58
CA GLY A 84 10.32 -18.17 12.36
C GLY A 84 9.39 -19.37 12.11
N TYR A 85 8.08 -19.12 11.98
CA TYR A 85 7.09 -20.14 11.61
C TYR A 85 7.39 -20.73 10.23
N PHE A 86 7.54 -19.89 9.19
CA PHE A 86 7.77 -20.39 7.83
C PHE A 86 9.14 -21.07 7.65
N ARG A 87 10.19 -20.61 8.35
CA ARG A 87 11.48 -21.32 8.42
C ARG A 87 11.32 -22.72 9.03
N THR A 88 10.60 -22.83 10.14
CA THR A 88 10.34 -24.12 10.81
C THR A 88 9.52 -25.06 9.90
N LEU A 89 8.52 -24.53 9.22
CA LEU A 89 7.68 -25.29 8.30
C LEU A 89 8.48 -25.83 7.12
N ARG A 90 9.30 -25.01 6.46
CA ARG A 90 10.17 -25.44 5.36
C ARG A 90 11.16 -26.52 5.78
N GLY A 91 11.86 -26.33 6.90
CA GLY A 91 12.81 -27.33 7.40
C GLY A 91 12.17 -28.68 7.76
N LYS A 92 10.86 -28.72 8.05
CA LYS A 92 10.10 -29.98 8.23
C LYS A 92 9.64 -30.58 6.90
N ALA A 93 9.20 -29.74 5.95
CA ALA A 93 8.80 -30.17 4.62
C ALA A 93 9.94 -30.88 3.87
N ASP A 94 11.18 -30.44 4.07
CA ASP A 94 12.37 -31.07 3.47
C ASP A 94 12.64 -32.49 4.00
N ARG A 95 12.10 -32.83 5.18
CA ARG A 95 12.36 -34.11 5.86
C ARG A 95 11.20 -35.09 5.80
N ILE A 96 9.98 -34.59 5.63
CA ILE A 96 8.74 -35.36 5.67
C ILE A 96 7.94 -35.03 4.42
N ASN A 97 7.63 -36.06 3.63
CA ASN A 97 6.78 -35.91 2.47
C ASN A 97 5.30 -35.82 2.91
N TYR A 98 4.72 -34.63 2.79
CA TYR A 98 3.31 -34.36 3.10
C TYR A 98 2.36 -34.49 1.89
N SER A 99 2.83 -35.09 0.78
CA SER A 99 2.06 -35.18 -0.46
C SER A 99 0.84 -36.09 -0.32
N LEU A 100 -0.27 -35.71 -0.94
CA LEU A 100 -1.48 -36.53 -1.06
C LEU A 100 -1.56 -37.19 -2.46
N PRO A 101 -2.16 -38.39 -2.61
CA PRO A 101 -2.09 -39.15 -3.87
C PRO A 101 -2.73 -38.49 -5.11
N VAL A 102 -3.56 -37.45 -4.96
CA VAL A 102 -4.40 -36.88 -6.04
C VAL A 102 -4.14 -35.38 -6.24
N GLU A 103 -3.08 -34.82 -5.65
CA GLU A 103 -2.83 -33.38 -5.73
C GLU A 103 -1.76 -33.01 -6.76
N VAL A 104 -1.93 -31.85 -7.38
CA VAL A 104 -0.85 -31.18 -8.11
C VAL A 104 0.11 -30.62 -7.06
N GLY A 105 1.33 -31.14 -6.99
CA GLY A 105 2.34 -30.68 -6.05
C GLY A 105 2.87 -29.28 -6.37
N SER A 106 3.40 -28.59 -5.37
CA SER A 106 4.15 -27.35 -5.53
C SER A 106 5.58 -27.63 -5.98
N ASP A 107 6.05 -26.91 -7.01
CA ASP A 107 7.45 -26.95 -7.45
C ASP A 107 8.42 -26.27 -6.47
N GLN A 108 7.91 -25.46 -5.54
CA GLN A 108 8.72 -24.71 -4.57
C GLN A 108 8.89 -25.44 -3.24
N ILE A 109 7.85 -26.15 -2.77
CA ILE A 109 7.86 -26.85 -1.49
C ILE A 109 7.18 -28.21 -1.66
N GLY A 110 7.98 -29.28 -1.65
CA GLY A 110 7.48 -30.65 -1.73
C GLY A 110 6.49 -30.98 -0.61
N GLY A 111 5.45 -31.76 -0.92
CA GLY A 111 4.41 -32.12 0.04
C GLY A 111 3.31 -31.07 0.27
N PHE A 112 3.31 -29.98 -0.50
CA PHE A 112 2.25 -28.97 -0.52
C PHE A 112 1.59 -28.90 -1.90
N PRO A 113 0.32 -28.48 -2.00
CA PRO A 113 -0.38 -28.42 -3.27
C PRO A 113 0.00 -27.13 -4.01
N SER A 114 -0.12 -27.15 -5.33
CA SER A 114 -0.11 -25.95 -6.16
C SER A 114 -1.53 -25.42 -6.35
N LEU A 115 -1.68 -24.09 -6.36
CA LEU A 115 -2.95 -23.40 -6.57
C LEU A 115 -2.72 -22.19 -7.48
N SER A 116 -3.65 -21.95 -8.41
CA SER A 116 -3.67 -20.78 -9.29
C SER A 116 -5.06 -20.15 -9.34
N GLY A 117 -5.14 -18.84 -9.54
CA GLY A 117 -6.39 -18.06 -9.51
C GLY A 117 -6.28 -16.85 -8.59
N ASP A 118 -7.42 -16.27 -8.23
CA ASP A 118 -7.55 -15.21 -7.24
C ASP A 118 -8.50 -15.62 -6.10
N PHE A 119 -8.75 -14.69 -5.18
CA PHE A 119 -9.70 -14.86 -4.08
C PHE A 119 -10.79 -13.78 -4.13
N PHE A 120 -11.28 -13.45 -5.33
CA PHE A 120 -12.41 -12.52 -5.52
C PHE A 120 -13.67 -13.25 -6.03
N THR A 121 -14.87 -12.83 -5.65
CA THR A 121 -15.22 -11.79 -4.66
C THR A 121 -15.38 -12.39 -3.26
N TYR A 122 -14.71 -11.79 -2.27
CA TYR A 122 -14.78 -12.21 -0.88
C TYR A 122 -16.20 -12.08 -0.30
N ALA A 123 -16.60 -13.05 0.52
CA ALA A 123 -17.80 -13.01 1.36
C ALA A 123 -17.46 -13.61 2.73
N ASP A 124 -17.65 -12.84 3.79
CA ASP A 124 -17.45 -13.30 5.17
C ASP A 124 -18.64 -14.11 5.69
N ARG A 125 -19.81 -13.90 5.09
CA ARG A 125 -21.07 -14.63 5.34
C ARG A 125 -21.74 -14.98 4.02
N GLN A 126 -22.62 -15.99 4.06
CA GLN A 126 -23.21 -16.68 2.91
C GLN A 126 -23.46 -15.81 1.66
N GLN A 127 -24.20 -14.72 1.78
CA GLN A 127 -24.57 -13.85 0.64
C GLN A 127 -24.03 -12.43 0.76
N ASP A 128 -23.15 -12.16 1.74
CA ASP A 128 -22.60 -10.84 2.01
C ASP A 128 -21.31 -10.66 1.20
N TYR A 129 -21.46 -10.51 -0.12
CA TYR A 129 -20.32 -10.29 -1.01
C TYR A 129 -19.79 -8.86 -0.90
N TRP A 130 -18.49 -8.72 -0.69
CA TRP A 130 -17.82 -7.44 -0.55
C TRP A 130 -17.43 -6.87 -1.92
N SER A 131 -18.37 -6.79 -2.87
CA SER A 131 -18.13 -6.17 -4.18
C SER A 131 -18.41 -4.66 -4.19
N GLY A 132 -19.12 -4.13 -3.18
CA GLY A 132 -19.48 -2.71 -3.13
C GLY A 132 -18.27 -1.77 -3.12
N TYR A 133 -17.19 -2.14 -2.41
CA TYR A 133 -15.99 -1.30 -2.31
C TYR A 133 -15.25 -1.13 -3.65
N TYR A 134 -15.54 -1.95 -4.66
CA TYR A 134 -15.00 -1.77 -6.01
C TYR A 134 -15.38 -0.40 -6.61
N ILE A 135 -16.54 0.16 -6.23
CA ILE A 135 -17.05 1.43 -6.77
C ILE A 135 -17.14 2.52 -5.70
N SER A 136 -17.22 2.18 -4.40
CA SER A 136 -17.33 3.15 -3.30
C SER A 136 -16.36 4.33 -3.45
N ARG A 137 -16.88 5.56 -3.34
CA ARG A 137 -16.10 6.80 -3.42
C ARG A 137 -15.25 6.92 -4.70
N PRO A 138 -15.87 6.82 -5.89
CA PRO A 138 -15.15 6.69 -7.17
C PRO A 138 -14.32 7.93 -7.51
N PHE A 139 -14.71 9.11 -7.02
CA PHE A 139 -13.91 10.34 -7.15
C PHE A 139 -12.49 10.15 -6.62
N PHE A 140 -12.32 9.61 -5.40
CA PHE A 140 -10.99 9.43 -4.82
C PHE A 140 -10.20 8.28 -5.48
N LYS A 141 -10.88 7.24 -5.98
CA LYS A 141 -10.27 6.21 -6.84
C LYS A 141 -9.73 6.80 -8.16
N ALA A 142 -10.41 7.79 -8.74
CA ALA A 142 -9.93 8.50 -9.92
C ALA A 142 -8.73 9.40 -9.58
N ILE A 143 -8.79 10.14 -8.46
CA ILE A 143 -7.68 10.98 -8.00
C ILE A 143 -6.42 10.16 -7.72
N ASP A 144 -6.54 8.95 -7.18
CA ASP A 144 -5.43 8.01 -7.01
C ASP A 144 -4.68 7.76 -8.32
N ARG A 145 -5.40 7.43 -9.40
CA ARG A 145 -4.80 7.22 -10.74
C ARG A 145 -4.18 8.50 -11.30
N VAL A 146 -4.81 9.66 -11.06
CA VAL A 146 -4.25 10.96 -11.47
C VAL A 146 -2.95 11.27 -10.72
N LEU A 147 -2.90 10.99 -9.41
CA LEU A 147 -1.69 11.17 -8.61
C LEU A 147 -0.59 10.20 -9.04
N GLU A 148 -0.91 8.93 -9.24
CA GLU A 148 0.00 7.89 -9.71
C GLU A 148 0.67 8.28 -11.04
N GLN A 149 -0.11 8.66 -12.07
CA GLN A 149 0.44 9.05 -13.37
C GLN A 149 1.28 10.33 -13.28
N THR A 150 0.84 11.31 -12.49
CA THR A 150 1.54 12.60 -12.33
C THR A 150 2.88 12.39 -11.63
N LEU A 151 2.89 11.54 -10.60
CA LEU A 151 4.10 11.18 -9.87
C LEU A 151 5.10 10.49 -10.80
N ARG A 152 4.66 9.51 -11.59
CA ARG A 152 5.50 8.83 -12.59
C ARG A 152 6.10 9.80 -13.62
N ALA A 153 5.29 10.71 -14.16
CA ALA A 153 5.78 11.71 -15.11
C ALA A 153 6.85 12.61 -14.46
N VAL A 154 6.63 13.04 -13.21
CA VAL A 154 7.60 13.82 -12.44
C VAL A 154 8.91 13.06 -12.21
N GLU A 155 8.86 11.76 -11.89
CA GLU A 155 10.08 10.94 -11.71
C GLU A 155 10.92 10.89 -12.99
N ILE A 156 10.28 10.66 -14.13
CA ILE A 156 10.93 10.62 -15.45
C ILE A 156 11.54 11.99 -15.80
N MET A 157 10.78 13.07 -15.57
CA MET A 157 11.27 14.43 -15.78
C MET A 157 12.44 14.76 -14.86
N MET A 158 12.42 14.30 -13.60
CA MET A 158 13.51 14.49 -12.65
C MET A 158 14.77 13.74 -13.07
N ALA A 159 14.65 12.51 -13.59
CA ALA A 159 15.78 11.78 -14.15
C ALA A 159 16.42 12.53 -15.35
N SER A 160 15.58 13.06 -16.23
CA SER A 160 16.01 13.88 -17.38
C SER A 160 16.70 15.16 -16.91
N TRP A 161 16.10 15.85 -15.94
CA TRP A 161 16.65 17.05 -15.31
C TRP A 161 18.07 16.85 -14.79
N HIS A 162 18.29 15.78 -14.02
CA HIS A 162 19.61 15.48 -13.45
C HIS A 162 20.66 15.28 -14.53
N THR A 163 20.27 14.75 -15.69
CA THR A 163 21.13 14.51 -16.84
C THR A 163 21.49 15.80 -17.58
N TYR A 164 20.50 16.63 -17.91
CA TYR A 164 20.68 17.76 -18.85
C TYR A 164 20.97 19.12 -18.21
N CYS A 165 20.71 19.31 -16.91
CA CYS A 165 20.89 20.63 -16.27
C CYS A 165 22.32 20.91 -15.78
N GLN A 166 22.76 22.17 -15.82
CA GLN A 166 24.06 22.58 -15.27
C GLN A 166 24.10 22.41 -13.73
N ARG A 167 25.29 22.11 -13.18
CA ARG A 167 25.48 21.74 -11.75
C ARG A 167 24.85 22.72 -10.76
N ALA A 168 24.95 24.03 -10.99
CA ALA A 168 24.39 25.04 -10.09
C ALA A 168 22.85 25.11 -10.09
N GLN A 169 22.19 24.81 -11.21
CA GLN A 169 20.72 24.76 -11.29
C GLN A 169 20.16 23.47 -10.69
N ARG A 170 20.93 22.37 -10.74
CA ARG A 170 20.55 21.09 -10.14
C ARG A 170 20.36 21.17 -8.63
N GLU A 171 21.27 21.82 -7.92
CA GLU A 171 21.28 21.80 -6.44
C GLU A 171 20.12 22.60 -5.80
N LYS A 172 19.67 23.70 -6.44
CA LYS A 172 18.61 24.56 -5.89
C LYS A 172 17.20 23.99 -6.07
N LEU A 173 16.90 23.39 -7.23
CA LEU A 173 15.58 22.82 -7.50
C LEU A 173 15.41 21.45 -6.81
N ALA A 174 16.42 20.59 -6.88
CA ALA A 174 16.36 19.24 -6.29
C ALA A 174 16.16 19.29 -4.77
N THR A 175 16.90 20.15 -4.06
CA THR A 175 16.77 20.27 -2.59
C THR A 175 15.40 20.81 -2.16
N GLY A 176 14.83 21.75 -2.93
CA GLY A 176 13.53 22.35 -2.61
C GLY A 176 12.32 21.43 -2.89
N PHE A 177 12.47 20.43 -3.76
CA PHE A 177 11.37 19.55 -4.17
C PHE A 177 11.50 18.10 -3.69
N ALA A 178 12.68 17.66 -3.24
CA ALA A 178 12.87 16.29 -2.72
C ALA A 178 11.84 15.94 -1.63
N TYR A 179 11.60 16.84 -0.67
CA TYR A 179 10.57 16.62 0.35
C TYR A 179 9.17 16.46 -0.24
N LYS A 180 8.78 17.32 -1.19
CA LYS A 180 7.47 17.25 -1.85
C LYS A 180 7.29 15.91 -2.58
N MET A 181 8.36 15.39 -3.17
CA MET A 181 8.35 14.10 -3.84
C MET A 181 8.16 12.94 -2.85
N THR A 182 8.96 12.90 -1.78
CA THR A 182 8.82 11.90 -0.72
C THR A 182 7.45 11.95 -0.06
N THR A 183 6.90 13.15 0.14
CA THR A 183 5.54 13.34 0.64
C THR A 183 4.48 12.82 -0.35
N ALA A 184 4.64 13.08 -1.66
CA ALA A 184 3.72 12.58 -2.67
C ALA A 184 3.73 11.04 -2.75
N MET A 185 4.91 10.43 -2.79
CA MET A 185 5.07 8.97 -2.71
C MET A 185 4.43 8.41 -1.43
N GLY A 186 4.75 8.99 -0.28
CA GLY A 186 4.22 8.54 1.01
C GLY A 186 2.70 8.63 1.10
N ASN A 187 2.09 9.70 0.58
CA ASN A 187 0.62 9.83 0.59
C ASN A 187 -0.06 8.92 -0.44
N LEU A 188 0.55 8.66 -1.60
CA LEU A 188 0.05 7.68 -2.55
C LEU A 188 0.04 6.27 -1.93
N VAL A 189 1.13 5.87 -1.28
CA VAL A 189 1.24 4.60 -0.56
C VAL A 189 0.26 4.51 0.61
N LEU A 190 0.13 5.60 1.38
CA LEU A 190 -0.85 5.69 2.47
C LEU A 190 -2.28 5.50 1.97
N PHE A 191 -2.61 6.04 0.78
CA PHE A 191 -3.94 5.85 0.19
C PHE A 191 -4.18 4.41 -0.29
N GLN A 192 -3.13 3.63 -0.59
CA GLN A 192 -3.27 2.20 -0.88
C GLN A 192 -3.67 1.35 0.34
N HIS A 193 -3.77 1.96 1.53
CA HIS A 193 -4.39 1.33 2.70
C HIS A 193 -5.75 0.73 2.32
N HIS A 194 -6.09 -0.42 2.90
CA HIS A 194 -7.30 -1.17 2.55
C HIS A 194 -8.60 -0.49 3.02
N ASP A 195 -8.54 0.66 3.71
CA ASP A 195 -9.67 1.59 3.91
C ASP A 195 -9.53 2.93 3.17
N GLY A 196 -8.40 3.16 2.52
CA GLY A 196 -8.15 4.32 1.67
C GLY A 196 -8.75 4.11 0.29
N VAL A 197 -8.02 3.42 -0.59
CA VAL A 197 -8.38 3.19 -1.99
C VAL A 197 -9.71 2.44 -2.16
N THR A 198 -10.08 1.60 -1.19
CA THR A 198 -11.37 0.88 -1.16
C THR A 198 -12.55 1.80 -0.88
N GLY A 199 -12.33 2.95 -0.24
CA GLY A 199 -13.37 3.90 0.14
C GLY A 199 -14.22 3.47 1.34
N THR A 200 -13.71 2.60 2.21
CA THR A 200 -14.42 2.10 3.40
C THR A 200 -14.16 2.91 4.68
N ALA A 201 -13.25 3.89 4.65
CA ALA A 201 -13.03 4.78 5.78
C ALA A 201 -14.21 5.76 6.03
N LYS A 202 -14.25 6.33 7.24
CA LYS A 202 -15.19 7.41 7.62
C LYS A 202 -14.94 8.68 6.82
N ASP A 203 -15.97 9.52 6.66
CA ASP A 203 -15.91 10.69 5.78
C ASP A 203 -14.77 11.67 6.09
N HIS A 204 -14.48 11.92 7.37
CA HIS A 204 -13.37 12.81 7.74
C HIS A 204 -11.99 12.24 7.39
N VAL A 205 -11.83 10.91 7.43
CA VAL A 205 -10.58 10.23 7.04
C VAL A 205 -10.42 10.28 5.53
N VAL A 206 -11.52 10.06 4.79
CA VAL A 206 -11.55 10.22 3.33
C VAL A 206 -11.20 11.65 2.92
N TRP A 207 -11.72 12.64 3.65
CA TRP A 207 -11.39 14.04 3.42
C TRP A 207 -9.92 14.35 3.69
N ASP A 208 -9.32 13.73 4.72
CA ASP A 208 -7.87 13.82 4.98
C ASP A 208 -7.05 13.21 3.83
N TYR A 209 -7.42 12.01 3.34
CA TYR A 209 -6.79 11.42 2.15
C TYR A 209 -6.92 12.33 0.93
N GLY A 210 -8.11 12.86 0.67
CA GLY A 210 -8.37 13.77 -0.43
C GLY A 210 -7.51 15.04 -0.38
N THR A 211 -7.44 15.66 0.80
CA THR A 211 -6.64 16.87 1.04
C THR A 211 -5.16 16.60 0.82
N ARG A 212 -4.65 15.47 1.33
CA ARG A 212 -3.27 15.03 1.11
C ARG A 212 -2.94 14.85 -0.36
N MET A 213 -3.77 14.09 -1.08
CA MET A 213 -3.55 13.83 -2.51
C MET A 213 -3.64 15.12 -3.34
N HIS A 214 -4.60 16.00 -3.05
CA HIS A 214 -4.73 17.30 -3.70
C HIS A 214 -3.47 18.17 -3.53
N ASN A 215 -2.98 18.30 -2.30
CA ASN A 215 -1.76 19.07 -2.01
C ASN A 215 -0.53 18.47 -2.71
N CYS A 216 -0.47 17.13 -2.81
CA CYS A 216 0.59 16.44 -3.55
C CYS A 216 0.51 16.77 -5.05
N LEU A 217 -0.66 16.67 -5.66
CA LEU A 217 -0.88 17.01 -7.07
C LEU A 217 -0.45 18.45 -7.39
N GLN A 218 -0.87 19.42 -6.57
CA GLN A 218 -0.43 20.82 -6.74
C GLN A 218 1.09 20.95 -6.65
N GLY A 219 1.72 20.29 -5.67
CA GLY A 219 3.17 20.29 -5.50
C GLY A 219 3.92 19.71 -6.71
N LEU A 220 3.42 18.60 -7.24
CA LEU A 220 3.98 17.93 -8.43
C LEU A 220 3.79 18.78 -9.69
N GLN A 221 2.63 19.40 -9.89
CA GLN A 221 2.38 20.30 -11.02
C GLN A 221 3.31 21.51 -11.03
N ILE A 222 3.55 22.12 -9.86
CA ILE A 222 4.52 23.23 -9.74
C ILE A 222 5.94 22.73 -10.07
N PHE A 223 6.30 21.50 -9.69
CA PHE A 223 7.58 20.92 -10.08
C PHE A 223 7.68 20.75 -11.59
N MET A 224 6.67 20.14 -12.23
CA MET A 224 6.65 19.93 -13.68
C MET A 224 6.83 21.24 -14.43
N SER A 225 6.08 22.28 -14.04
CA SER A 225 6.19 23.62 -14.64
C SER A 225 7.62 24.18 -14.54
N LYS A 226 8.26 24.10 -13.36
CA LYS A 226 9.65 24.59 -13.18
C LYS A 226 10.70 23.73 -13.88
N ALA A 227 10.47 22.42 -13.94
CA ALA A 227 11.37 21.50 -14.61
C ALA A 227 11.36 21.76 -16.13
N ILE A 228 10.18 21.97 -16.71
CA ILE A 228 10.00 22.34 -18.11
C ILE A 228 10.73 23.65 -18.45
N GLU A 229 10.55 24.70 -17.64
CA GLU A 229 11.17 26.02 -17.86
C GLU A 229 12.68 25.94 -18.10
N VAL A 230 13.36 25.05 -17.37
CA VAL A 230 14.82 24.92 -17.48
C VAL A 230 15.24 23.81 -18.44
N LEU A 231 14.46 22.75 -18.63
CA LEU A 231 14.74 21.75 -19.68
C LEU A 231 14.67 22.37 -21.08
N LEU A 232 13.78 23.35 -21.29
CA LEU A 232 13.53 23.93 -22.62
C LEU A 232 13.94 25.40 -22.76
N VAL A 233 14.47 26.03 -21.71
CA VAL A 233 15.05 27.39 -21.76
C VAL A 233 14.06 28.40 -22.37
N PHE A 234 12.81 28.42 -21.90
CA PHE A 234 11.82 29.44 -22.31
C PHE A 234 11.53 30.44 -21.18
N LYS A 235 11.45 31.73 -21.54
CA LYS A 235 11.00 32.81 -20.67
C LYS A 235 9.48 32.95 -20.76
N ALA A 236 8.83 33.12 -19.62
CA ALA A 236 7.37 33.24 -19.49
C ALA A 236 6.77 34.47 -20.22
N ILE A 237 5.46 34.32 -20.47
CA ILE A 237 4.57 35.02 -21.40
C ILE A 237 4.11 36.40 -20.89
N ASN A 238 4.05 37.38 -21.80
CA ASN A 238 3.13 38.52 -21.71
C ASN A 238 2.39 38.61 -23.05
N ALA A 239 1.16 38.08 -23.09
CA ALA A 239 0.37 38.01 -24.30
C ALA A 239 -0.75 39.06 -24.30
N ARG A 240 -0.78 39.90 -25.34
CA ARG A 240 -1.82 40.90 -25.70
C ARG A 240 -2.45 40.51 -27.05
N GLU A 241 -3.40 41.26 -27.57
CA GLU A 241 -3.89 41.06 -28.94
C GLU A 241 -2.70 41.04 -29.95
N GLY A 242 -2.66 40.06 -30.86
CA GLY A 242 -1.51 39.82 -31.74
C GLY A 242 -0.32 39.09 -31.10
N THR A 243 -0.53 38.32 -30.03
CA THR A 243 0.54 37.54 -29.37
C THR A 243 0.26 36.04 -29.37
N SER A 244 1.34 35.27 -29.17
CA SER A 244 1.32 33.81 -29.12
C SER A 244 1.43 33.31 -27.68
N GLN A 245 0.74 32.21 -27.37
CA GLN A 245 0.96 31.42 -26.17
C GLN A 245 1.56 30.08 -26.56
N TYR A 246 2.50 29.58 -25.75
CA TYR A 246 3.13 28.29 -25.95
C TYR A 246 2.47 27.27 -25.03
N VAL A 247 2.11 26.12 -25.60
CA VAL A 247 1.64 24.94 -24.87
C VAL A 247 2.62 23.82 -25.14
N GLU A 248 2.95 23.07 -24.10
CA GLU A 248 3.87 21.95 -24.19
C GLU A 248 3.20 20.69 -23.69
N PHE A 249 3.46 19.60 -24.42
CA PHE A 249 2.97 18.27 -24.09
C PHE A 249 4.16 17.39 -23.73
N SER A 250 4.09 16.75 -22.56
CA SER A 250 5.07 15.77 -22.12
C SER A 250 4.49 14.37 -22.29
N ASN A 251 5.19 13.51 -23.03
CA ASN A 251 4.85 12.11 -23.19
C ASN A 251 5.74 11.26 -22.27
N PRO A 252 5.24 10.74 -21.13
CA PRO A 252 6.03 9.89 -20.23
C PRO A 252 6.15 8.44 -20.74
N LEU A 253 5.61 8.11 -21.92
CA LEU A 253 5.75 6.81 -22.55
C LEU A 253 6.99 6.77 -23.44
N GLU A 254 7.57 5.58 -23.58
CA GLU A 254 8.73 5.33 -24.43
C GLU A 254 8.39 5.40 -25.94
N GLN A 255 7.11 5.26 -26.28
CA GLN A 255 6.64 5.21 -27.67
C GLN A 255 6.12 6.56 -28.13
N SER A 256 6.32 6.88 -29.42
CA SER A 256 5.69 8.01 -30.08
C SER A 256 4.16 7.94 -29.95
N ARG A 257 3.54 9.08 -29.65
CA ARG A 257 2.10 9.19 -29.41
C ARG A 257 1.57 10.41 -30.14
N GLU A 258 0.45 10.22 -30.84
CA GLU A 258 -0.38 11.30 -31.38
C GLU A 258 -1.74 11.22 -30.69
N GLU A 259 -2.20 12.33 -30.14
CA GLU A 259 -3.45 12.39 -29.38
C GLU A 259 -4.14 13.73 -29.59
N ILE A 260 -5.47 13.72 -29.44
CA ILE A 260 -6.27 14.93 -29.47
C ILE A 260 -6.21 15.58 -28.09
N GLU A 261 -5.66 16.78 -28.04
CA GLU A 261 -5.58 17.58 -26.83
C GLU A 261 -6.64 18.68 -26.87
N MET A 262 -7.36 18.84 -25.75
CA MET A 262 -8.43 19.83 -25.62
C MET A 262 -7.96 20.97 -24.72
N LEU A 263 -7.99 22.18 -25.25
CA LEU A 263 -7.61 23.41 -24.56
C LEU A 263 -8.81 24.36 -24.52
N ILE A 264 -9.12 24.87 -23.33
CA ILE A 264 -10.16 25.90 -23.17
C ILE A 264 -9.55 27.25 -23.52
N VAL A 265 -10.17 27.97 -24.46
CA VAL A 265 -9.75 29.29 -24.92
C VAL A 265 -10.89 30.30 -24.75
N ASN A 266 -10.55 31.57 -24.46
CA ASN A 266 -11.54 32.62 -24.24
C ASN A 266 -12.11 33.21 -25.54
N MET A 267 -11.52 32.90 -26.68
CA MET A 267 -11.87 33.44 -28.00
C MET A 267 -11.95 32.27 -29.00
N PRO A 268 -12.94 32.25 -29.91
CA PRO A 268 -13.08 31.17 -30.90
C PRO A 268 -12.09 31.30 -32.08
N ASP A 269 -11.53 32.49 -32.31
CA ASP A 269 -10.58 32.75 -33.39
C ASP A 269 -9.14 32.50 -32.89
N VAL A 270 -8.72 31.23 -32.93
CA VAL A 270 -7.39 30.78 -32.49
C VAL A 270 -6.75 29.92 -33.57
N THR A 271 -5.51 30.23 -33.92
CA THR A 271 -4.68 29.41 -34.80
C THR A 271 -3.67 28.63 -33.97
N ILE A 272 -3.60 27.31 -34.17
CA ILE A 272 -2.60 26.45 -33.53
C ILE A 272 -1.45 26.23 -34.50
N LEU A 273 -0.24 26.51 -34.04
CA LEU A 273 0.99 26.34 -34.81
C LEU A 273 1.90 25.33 -34.10
N ASP A 274 2.60 24.50 -34.87
CA ASP A 274 3.66 23.63 -34.34
C ASP A 274 4.95 24.41 -34.08
N SER A 275 5.99 23.71 -33.61
CA SER A 275 7.31 24.32 -33.33
C SER A 275 8.02 24.90 -34.56
N ASN A 276 7.56 24.55 -35.78
CA ASN A 276 8.06 25.08 -37.04
C ASN A 276 7.15 26.19 -37.61
N TRP A 277 6.22 26.73 -36.81
CA TRP A 277 5.24 27.75 -37.23
C TRP A 277 4.30 27.28 -38.34
N THR A 278 4.04 25.97 -38.44
CA THR A 278 3.10 25.39 -39.40
C THR A 278 1.73 25.17 -38.75
N CYS A 279 0.65 25.48 -39.48
CA CYS A 279 -0.70 25.28 -38.98
C CYS A 279 -0.98 23.81 -38.67
N VAL A 280 -1.39 23.55 -37.43
CA VAL A 280 -1.90 22.25 -36.99
C VAL A 280 -3.41 22.26 -37.19
N ARG A 281 -3.96 21.19 -37.76
CA ARG A 281 -5.41 21.05 -37.94
C ARG A 281 -6.08 21.05 -36.56
N SER A 282 -6.94 22.03 -36.32
CA SER A 282 -7.68 22.20 -35.07
C SER A 282 -9.18 22.30 -35.32
N GLN A 283 -9.97 22.08 -34.27
CA GLN A 283 -11.41 22.28 -34.24
C GLN A 283 -11.78 23.07 -32.99
N ALA A 284 -12.59 24.11 -33.16
CA ALA A 284 -13.24 24.81 -32.05
C ALA A 284 -14.66 24.27 -31.88
N SER A 285 -15.06 24.01 -30.64
CA SER A 285 -16.43 23.66 -30.25
C SER A 285 -16.85 24.57 -29.11
N SER A 286 -18.12 24.98 -29.08
CA SER A 286 -18.70 25.51 -27.84
C SER A 286 -18.93 24.36 -26.85
N GLU A 287 -18.95 24.70 -25.55
CA GLU A 287 -19.61 23.86 -24.55
C GLU A 287 -21.11 23.68 -24.87
#